data_AF-A0A812G9T4-F1
#
_entry.id   AF-A0A812G9T4-F1
#
_cell.length_a   1.000
_cell.length_b   1.000
_cell.length_c   1.000
_cell.angle_alpha   90.00
_cell.angle_beta   90.00
_cell.angle_gamma   90.00
#
_symmetry.space_group_name_H-M   'P 1'
#
loop_
_entity.id
_entity.type
_entity.pdbx_description
1 polymer ?
#
loop_
_entity_poly.entity_id
_entity_poly.type
_entity_poly.pdbx_seq_one_letter_code
_entity_poly.pdbx_strand_id
1 'polypeptide(L)'
;MGAGASAALDESTMQQFISEDLERAEEVLATAQRLVAQEKRARSHADGPGVVNSLHIQGLDGSTFQLPVDDATTVADVSKQIAEMIEMKPSSTLVLTSGGSVLNESLPVLEQVESREVSFVVKQISPYQAVRSFQRAVNEASTTSLSAADLSAIDAVSSLATDDSFNASLEDIPLPSRLKKLTLGSDFNKSLKGVRLPMGLETMTFGVHFDPSLHGYT
;
A
#
# COMPACT_ATOMS: atom_id res chain seq x y z
N MET A 1 74.77 19.34 -7.93
CA MET A 1 73.91 19.18 -6.74
C MET A 1 72.71 20.09 -6.91
N GLY A 2 71.68 19.65 -7.63
CA GLY A 2 70.42 20.37 -7.74
C GLY A 2 69.49 19.82 -6.67
N ALA A 3 69.20 20.63 -5.65
CA ALA A 3 68.28 20.25 -4.58
C ALA A 3 66.86 20.16 -5.15
N GLY A 4 66.27 18.97 -5.04
CA GLY A 4 64.87 18.73 -5.39
C GLY A 4 63.97 19.54 -4.46
N ALA A 5 63.30 20.55 -5.02
CA ALA A 5 62.21 21.23 -4.35
C ALA A 5 61.00 20.29 -4.34
N SER A 6 60.81 19.61 -3.21
CA SER A 6 59.58 18.87 -2.91
C SER A 6 58.44 19.87 -2.81
N ALA A 7 57.62 19.96 -3.86
CA ALA A 7 56.40 20.77 -3.87
C ALA A 7 55.35 20.07 -3.00
N ALA A 8 55.38 20.34 -1.70
CA ALA A 8 54.28 20.00 -0.81
C ALA A 8 53.07 20.84 -1.24
N LEU A 9 52.10 20.20 -1.88
CA LEU A 9 50.81 20.80 -2.22
C LEU A 9 50.12 21.20 -0.90
N ASP A 10 49.84 22.49 -0.76
CA ASP A 10 49.17 23.06 0.42
C ASP A 10 47.78 22.43 0.60
N GLU A 11 47.39 22.16 1.85
CA GLU A 11 46.13 21.50 2.20
C GLU A 11 44.91 22.22 1.61
N SER A 12 44.98 23.56 1.50
CA SER A 12 43.95 24.39 0.87
C SER A 12 43.80 24.10 -0.63
N THR A 13 44.91 23.78 -1.30
CA THR A 13 44.93 23.43 -2.72
C THR A 13 44.33 22.03 -2.92
N MET A 14 44.65 21.09 -2.03
CA MET A 14 44.09 19.74 -2.05
C MET A 14 42.57 19.74 -1.80
N GLN A 15 42.05 20.55 -0.87
CA GLN A 15 40.61 20.66 -0.63
C GLN A 15 39.85 21.34 -1.77
N GLN A 16 40.48 22.30 -2.46
CA GLN A 16 39.88 22.95 -3.63
C GLN A 16 39.73 21.96 -4.80
N PHE A 17 40.77 21.16 -5.08
CA PHE A 17 40.71 20.12 -6.10
C PHE A 17 39.66 19.05 -5.80
N ILE A 18 39.50 18.63 -4.53
CA ILE A 18 38.47 17.65 -4.14
C ILE A 18 37.06 18.23 -4.30
N SER A 19 36.87 19.50 -3.97
CA SER A 19 35.56 20.16 -4.12
C SER A 19 35.18 20.33 -5.60
N GLU A 20 36.13 20.75 -6.44
CA GLU A 20 35.90 20.87 -7.88
C GLU A 20 35.63 19.51 -8.55
N ASP A 21 36.30 18.44 -8.12
CA ASP A 21 36.07 17.08 -8.64
C ASP A 21 34.70 16.54 -8.21
N LEU A 22 34.26 16.86 -6.98
CA LEU A 22 32.95 16.50 -6.47
C LEU A 22 31.82 17.23 -7.21
N GLU A 23 31.94 18.54 -7.42
CA GLU A 23 30.97 19.33 -8.20
C GLU A 23 30.86 18.82 -9.64
N ARG A 24 31.99 18.44 -10.26
CA ARG A 24 32.00 17.82 -11.59
C ARG A 24 31.31 16.46 -11.59
N ALA A 25 31.51 15.65 -10.57
CA ALA A 25 30.85 14.34 -10.45
C ALA A 25 29.33 14.50 -10.30
N GLU A 26 28.87 15.47 -9.51
CA GLU A 26 27.44 15.78 -9.36
C GLU A 26 26.83 16.33 -10.65
N GLU A 27 27.56 17.18 -11.40
CA GLU A 27 27.11 17.69 -12.69
C GLU A 27 27.00 16.57 -13.74
N VAL A 28 27.95 15.62 -13.75
CA VAL A 28 27.90 14.43 -14.62
C VAL A 28 26.72 13.54 -14.24
N LEU A 29 26.45 13.33 -12.95
CA LEU A 29 25.31 12.54 -12.47
C LEU A 29 23.98 13.20 -12.86
N ALA A 30 23.86 14.52 -12.67
CA ALA A 30 22.67 15.29 -13.04
C ALA A 30 22.45 15.27 -14.57
N THR A 31 23.53 15.32 -15.35
CA THR A 31 23.48 15.23 -16.81
C THR A 31 23.06 13.83 -17.26
N ALA A 32 23.58 12.78 -16.63
CA ALA A 32 23.18 11.40 -16.90
C ALA A 32 21.69 11.18 -16.57
N GLN A 33 21.21 11.70 -15.44
CA GLN A 33 19.79 11.65 -15.06
C GLN A 33 18.90 12.40 -16.06
N ARG A 34 19.35 13.58 -16.55
CA ARG A 34 18.65 14.32 -17.61
C ARG A 34 18.61 13.56 -18.93
N LEU A 35 19.70 12.91 -19.32
CA LEU A 35 19.75 12.09 -20.55
C LEU A 35 18.86 10.85 -20.43
N VAL A 36 18.84 10.17 -19.28
CA VAL A 36 17.92 9.06 -19.03
C VAL A 36 16.46 9.53 -19.08
N ALA A 37 16.15 10.69 -18.49
CA ALA A 37 14.82 11.28 -18.58
C ALA A 37 14.45 11.72 -20.01
N GLN A 38 15.43 12.19 -20.79
CA GLN A 38 15.26 12.60 -22.17
C GLN A 38 15.10 11.39 -23.11
N GLU A 39 15.82 10.28 -22.88
CA GLU A 39 15.59 9.02 -23.59
C GLU A 39 14.23 8.41 -23.23
N LYS A 40 13.81 8.47 -21.95
CA LYS A 40 12.47 8.03 -21.54
C LYS A 40 11.39 8.88 -22.23
N ARG A 41 11.61 10.20 -22.35
CA ARG A 41 10.75 11.11 -23.13
C ARG A 41 10.81 10.89 -24.64
N ALA A 42 11.97 10.57 -25.20
CA ALA A 42 12.10 10.31 -26.64
C ALA A 42 11.43 8.98 -27.03
N ARG A 43 11.47 7.98 -26.14
CA ARG A 43 10.71 6.72 -26.30
C ARG A 43 9.20 6.93 -26.15
N SER A 44 8.75 7.87 -25.31
CA SER A 44 7.32 8.22 -25.24
C SER A 44 6.85 9.13 -26.38
N HIS A 45 7.74 9.76 -27.15
CA HIS A 45 7.42 10.59 -28.32
C HIS A 45 7.59 9.89 -29.67
N ALA A 46 8.14 8.68 -29.71
CA ALA A 46 8.26 7.88 -30.93
C ALA A 46 6.96 7.15 -31.30
N ASP A 47 5.99 7.11 -30.39
CA ASP A 47 4.66 6.59 -30.64
C ASP A 47 3.71 7.74 -31.00
N GLY A 48 3.09 7.65 -32.18
CA GLY A 48 2.15 8.64 -32.66
C GLY A 48 0.92 8.77 -31.73
N PRO A 49 0.05 9.78 -31.96
CA PRO A 49 -1.14 9.97 -31.15
C PRO A 49 -2.07 8.76 -31.36
N GLY A 50 -2.03 7.80 -30.44
CA GLY A 50 -2.97 6.68 -30.46
C GLY A 50 -2.47 5.30 -30.02
N VAL A 51 -1.19 5.10 -29.65
CA VAL A 51 -0.81 3.81 -29.02
C VAL A 51 -1.19 3.84 -27.55
N VAL A 52 -2.41 3.37 -27.29
CA VAL A 52 -2.88 3.07 -25.96
C VAL A 52 -1.99 1.95 -25.41
N ASN A 53 -1.10 2.27 -24.48
CA ASN A 53 -0.34 1.25 -23.78
C ASN A 53 -1.35 0.34 -23.06
N SER A 54 -1.46 -0.91 -23.46
CA SER A 54 -2.44 -1.84 -22.90
C SER A 54 -1.74 -3.01 -22.19
N LEU A 55 -2.19 -3.33 -20.98
CA LEU A 55 -1.81 -4.56 -20.29
C LEU A 55 -2.75 -5.69 -20.68
N HIS A 56 -2.17 -6.87 -20.89
CA HIS A 56 -2.92 -8.10 -21.05
C HIS A 56 -3.17 -8.70 -19.65
N ILE A 57 -4.43 -8.77 -19.26
CA ILE A 57 -4.84 -9.29 -17.96
C ILE A 57 -5.42 -10.68 -18.14
N GLN A 58 -4.95 -11.63 -17.34
CA GLN A 58 -5.40 -13.01 -17.38
C GLN A 58 -5.84 -13.50 -15.99
N GLY A 59 -7.08 -13.99 -15.91
CA GLY A 59 -7.61 -14.67 -14.75
C GLY A 59 -7.27 -16.16 -14.78
N LEU A 60 -7.14 -16.76 -13.60
CA LEU A 60 -6.98 -18.22 -13.48
C LEU A 60 -8.25 -19.00 -13.85
N ASP A 61 -9.39 -18.32 -13.96
CA ASP A 61 -10.64 -18.84 -14.51
C ASP A 61 -10.63 -18.91 -16.05
N GLY A 62 -9.56 -18.43 -16.69
CA GLY A 62 -9.42 -18.37 -18.14
C GLY A 62 -9.92 -17.06 -18.76
N SER A 63 -10.45 -16.14 -17.96
CA SER A 63 -10.89 -14.83 -18.42
C SER A 63 -9.69 -13.98 -18.85
N THR A 64 -9.76 -13.35 -20.03
CA THR A 64 -8.71 -12.43 -20.50
C THR A 64 -9.31 -11.12 -20.98
N PHE A 65 -8.64 -10.02 -20.67
CA PHE A 65 -9.05 -8.69 -21.11
C PHE A 65 -7.86 -7.74 -21.18
N GLN A 66 -8.04 -6.60 -21.86
CA GLN A 66 -7.01 -5.59 -22.03
C GLN A 66 -7.36 -4.34 -21.26
N LEU A 67 -6.43 -3.84 -20.45
CA LEU A 67 -6.59 -2.59 -19.72
C LEU A 67 -5.66 -1.52 -20.27
N PRO A 68 -6.19 -0.36 -20.68
CA PRO A 68 -5.36 0.79 -21.03
C PRO A 68 -4.67 1.30 -19.76
N VAL A 69 -3.37 1.54 -19.85
CA VAL A 69 -2.53 2.04 -18.76
C VAL A 69 -1.57 3.11 -19.27
N ASP A 70 -1.32 4.09 -18.40
CA ASP A 70 -0.38 5.16 -18.61
C ASP A 70 0.86 4.95 -17.73
N ASP A 71 1.92 5.75 -17.95
CA ASP A 71 3.16 5.68 -17.16
C ASP A 71 2.96 5.94 -15.65
N ALA A 72 1.87 6.61 -15.28
CA ALA A 72 1.51 6.92 -13.90
C ALA A 72 0.55 5.91 -13.27
N THR A 73 -0.02 4.98 -14.05
CA THR A 73 -1.03 4.04 -13.55
C THR A 73 -0.40 3.10 -12.51
N THR A 74 -0.95 3.10 -11.30
CA THR A 74 -0.48 2.22 -10.23
C THR A 74 -1.12 0.83 -10.33
N VAL A 75 -0.51 -0.14 -9.67
CA VAL A 75 -1.09 -1.48 -9.53
C VAL A 75 -2.45 -1.41 -8.81
N ALA A 76 -2.65 -0.48 -7.87
CA ALA A 76 -3.95 -0.26 -7.22
C ALA A 76 -5.05 0.21 -8.19
N ASP A 77 -4.71 1.11 -9.14
CA ASP A 77 -5.66 1.57 -10.15
C ASP A 77 -6.08 0.42 -11.09
N VAL A 78 -5.11 -0.41 -11.48
CA VAL A 78 -5.36 -1.63 -12.27
C VAL A 78 -6.23 -2.60 -11.48
N SER A 79 -5.90 -2.87 -10.21
CA SER A 79 -6.71 -3.72 -9.33
C SER A 79 -8.16 -3.24 -9.24
N LYS A 80 -8.37 -1.93 -9.12
CA LYS A 80 -9.71 -1.33 -9.05
C LYS A 80 -10.49 -1.52 -10.36
N GLN A 81 -9.87 -1.27 -11.52
CA GLN A 81 -10.52 -1.48 -12.82
C GLN A 81 -10.89 -2.95 -13.03
N ILE A 82 -10.01 -3.88 -12.64
CA ILE A 82 -10.30 -5.31 -12.70
C ILE A 82 -11.48 -5.66 -11.79
N ALA A 83 -11.46 -5.17 -10.55
CA ALA A 83 -12.52 -5.43 -9.58
C ALA A 83 -13.89 -4.94 -10.07
N GLU A 84 -13.95 -3.77 -10.70
CA GLU A 84 -15.18 -3.24 -11.32
C GLU A 84 -15.61 -4.09 -12.53
N MET A 85 -14.66 -4.50 -13.36
CA MET A 85 -14.94 -5.26 -14.59
C MET A 85 -15.46 -6.68 -14.32
N ILE A 86 -14.99 -7.33 -13.26
CA ILE A 86 -15.43 -8.69 -12.88
C ILE A 86 -16.56 -8.69 -11.85
N GLU A 87 -17.16 -7.52 -11.56
CA GLU A 87 -18.19 -7.33 -10.52
C GLU A 87 -17.78 -7.98 -9.19
N MET A 88 -16.55 -7.70 -8.75
CA MET A 88 -15.92 -8.42 -7.65
C MET A 88 -16.68 -8.20 -6.34
N LYS A 89 -17.00 -9.30 -5.64
CA LYS A 89 -17.68 -9.21 -4.34
C LYS A 89 -16.76 -8.54 -3.30
N PRO A 90 -17.31 -7.67 -2.43
CA PRO A 90 -16.52 -6.96 -1.41
C PRO A 90 -15.80 -7.90 -0.43
N SER A 91 -16.22 -9.15 -0.31
CA SER A 91 -15.55 -10.19 0.49
C SER A 91 -14.30 -10.77 -0.18
N SER A 92 -13.77 -10.13 -1.23
CA SER A 92 -12.69 -10.67 -2.05
C SER A 92 -11.56 -9.66 -2.22
N THR A 93 -10.33 -10.13 -2.16
CA THR A 93 -9.11 -9.40 -2.51
C THR A 93 -8.63 -9.88 -3.86
N LEU A 94 -8.21 -8.93 -4.69
CA LEU A 94 -7.51 -9.20 -5.94
C LEU A 94 -6.01 -9.27 -5.66
N VAL A 95 -5.34 -10.31 -6.12
CA VAL A 95 -3.87 -10.37 -6.10
C VAL A 95 -3.37 -10.37 -7.53
N LEU A 96 -2.56 -9.38 -7.87
CA LEU A 96 -1.93 -9.26 -9.19
C LEU A 96 -0.52 -9.82 -9.17
N THR A 97 -0.17 -10.59 -10.20
CA THR A 97 1.15 -11.17 -10.39
C THR A 97 1.66 -10.97 -11.81
N SER A 98 2.98 -10.88 -11.97
CA SER A 98 3.67 -10.84 -13.25
C SER A 98 4.93 -11.68 -13.15
N GLY A 99 5.19 -12.57 -14.11
CA GLY A 99 6.39 -13.42 -14.12
C GLY A 99 6.56 -14.30 -12.87
N GLY A 100 5.46 -14.61 -12.15
CA GLY A 100 5.49 -15.36 -10.89
C GLY A 100 5.70 -14.52 -9.63
N SER A 101 5.91 -13.21 -9.76
CA SER A 101 6.05 -12.26 -8.63
C SER A 101 4.74 -11.55 -8.35
N VAL A 102 4.45 -11.30 -7.06
CA VAL A 102 3.29 -10.49 -6.64
C VAL A 102 3.62 -9.01 -6.80
N LEU A 103 2.72 -8.27 -7.44
CA LEU A 103 2.87 -6.83 -7.68
C LEU A 103 2.59 -6.01 -6.43
N ASN A 104 3.36 -4.94 -6.23
CA ASN A 104 3.16 -3.98 -5.15
C ASN A 104 2.15 -2.91 -5.56
N GLU A 105 1.06 -2.79 -4.80
CA GLU A 105 -0.07 -1.91 -5.08
C GLU A 105 0.28 -0.43 -5.14
N SER A 106 1.31 0.01 -4.40
CA SER A 106 1.70 1.42 -4.31
C SER A 106 2.63 1.89 -5.42
N LEU A 107 3.09 0.98 -6.29
CA LEU A 107 4.06 1.27 -7.33
C LEU A 107 3.42 1.27 -8.73
N PRO A 108 4.00 1.98 -9.71
CA PRO A 108 3.53 1.95 -11.09
C PRO A 108 3.55 0.53 -11.64
N VAL A 109 2.50 0.16 -12.38
CA VAL A 109 2.37 -1.21 -12.92
C VAL A 109 3.41 -1.49 -14.01
N LEU A 110 3.72 -0.49 -14.84
CA LEU A 110 4.69 -0.62 -15.93
C LEU A 110 6.14 -0.77 -15.45
N GLU A 111 6.44 -0.40 -14.21
CA GLU A 111 7.79 -0.61 -13.61
C GLU A 111 7.98 -2.02 -13.06
N GLN A 112 6.91 -2.80 -12.92
CA GLN A 112 6.93 -4.12 -12.29
C GLN A 112 6.56 -5.26 -13.24
N VAL A 113 6.05 -4.94 -14.44
CA VAL A 113 5.55 -5.93 -15.40
C VAL A 113 6.53 -6.07 -16.57
N GLU A 114 7.20 -7.21 -16.66
CA GLU A 114 8.26 -7.46 -17.65
C GLU A 114 7.73 -7.75 -19.07
N SER A 115 6.55 -8.39 -19.20
CA SER A 115 6.01 -8.87 -20.49
C SER A 115 4.65 -8.28 -20.85
N ARG A 116 4.27 -7.15 -20.23
CA ARG A 116 2.91 -6.55 -20.32
C ARG A 116 1.77 -7.53 -19.99
N GLU A 117 2.09 -8.63 -19.33
CA GLU A 117 1.16 -9.68 -18.94
C GLU A 117 1.02 -9.68 -17.42
N VAL A 118 -0.21 -9.56 -16.96
CA VAL A 118 -0.54 -9.59 -15.54
C VAL A 118 -1.57 -10.68 -15.33
N SER A 119 -1.26 -11.60 -14.44
CA SER A 119 -2.22 -12.57 -13.95
C SER A 119 -2.91 -12.04 -12.70
N PHE A 120 -4.20 -12.34 -12.52
CA PHE A 120 -4.91 -12.02 -11.29
C PHE A 120 -5.54 -13.25 -10.64
N VAL A 121 -5.60 -13.21 -9.33
CA VAL A 121 -6.29 -14.22 -8.51
C VAL A 121 -7.24 -13.50 -7.56
N VAL A 122 -8.51 -13.87 -7.63
CA VAL A 122 -9.51 -13.46 -6.64
C VAL A 122 -9.41 -14.40 -5.44
N LYS A 123 -9.08 -13.87 -4.27
CA LYS A 123 -9.08 -14.61 -3.00
C LYS A 123 -10.17 -14.05 -2.11
N GLN A 124 -10.87 -14.88 -1.33
CA GLN A 124 -11.75 -14.35 -0.30
C GLN A 124 -10.89 -13.68 0.80
N ILE A 125 -11.31 -12.50 1.26
CA ILE A 125 -10.74 -11.86 2.44
C ILE A 125 -10.91 -12.83 3.59
N SER A 126 -9.80 -13.33 4.12
CA SER A 126 -9.86 -14.21 5.28
C SER A 126 -10.24 -13.37 6.51
N PRO A 127 -10.96 -13.96 7.49
CA PRO A 127 -11.21 -13.32 8.77
C PRO A 127 -9.93 -12.79 9.43
N TYR A 128 -8.79 -13.42 9.16
CA TYR A 128 -7.48 -12.97 9.61
C TYR A 128 -7.02 -11.65 8.97
N GLN A 129 -7.20 -11.45 7.66
CA GLN A 129 -6.86 -10.20 6.98
C GLN A 129 -7.70 -9.04 7.52
N ALA A 130 -8.98 -9.29 7.73
CA ALA A 130 -9.92 -8.36 8.34
C ALA A 130 -9.51 -7.95 9.77
N VAL A 131 -9.19 -8.94 10.62
CA VAL A 131 -8.69 -8.71 11.98
C VAL A 131 -7.39 -7.92 11.95
N ARG A 132 -6.48 -8.22 11.00
CA ARG A 132 -5.21 -7.50 10.87
C ARG A 132 -5.42 -6.05 10.43
N SER A 133 -6.30 -5.78 9.47
CA SER A 133 -6.64 -4.42 9.05
C SER A 133 -7.30 -3.62 10.17
N PHE A 134 -8.18 -4.26 10.95
CA PHE A 134 -8.76 -3.66 12.14
C PHE A 134 -7.72 -3.40 13.23
N GLN A 135 -6.86 -4.38 13.53
CA GLN A 135 -5.79 -4.25 14.51
C GLN A 135 -4.80 -3.16 14.10
N ARG A 136 -4.51 -3.03 12.80
CA ARG A 136 -3.75 -1.91 12.24
C ARG A 136 -4.48 -0.59 12.46
N ALA A 137 -5.76 -0.53 12.12
CA ALA A 137 -6.58 0.67 12.33
C ALA A 137 -6.60 1.12 13.80
N VAL A 138 -6.70 0.17 14.73
CA VAL A 138 -6.68 0.46 16.16
C VAL A 138 -5.28 0.87 16.66
N ASN A 139 -4.22 0.20 16.20
CA ASN A 139 -2.86 0.49 16.64
C ASN A 139 -2.29 1.78 16.02
N GLU A 140 -2.74 2.16 14.82
CA GLU A 140 -2.28 3.35 14.07
C GLU A 140 -3.20 4.57 14.22
N ALA A 141 -4.28 4.48 15.03
CA ALA A 141 -5.26 5.54 15.27
C ALA A 141 -4.70 6.85 15.88
N SER A 142 -3.38 6.95 16.08
CA SER A 142 -2.73 8.20 16.47
C SER A 142 -2.18 9.03 15.31
N THR A 143 -2.05 8.51 14.07
CA THR A 143 -1.31 9.27 13.03
C THR A 143 -1.72 9.14 11.56
N THR A 144 -2.65 8.27 11.13
CA THR A 144 -2.95 8.16 9.67
C THR A 144 -4.39 7.77 9.35
N SER A 145 -5.01 8.55 8.44
CA SER A 145 -6.35 8.34 7.90
C SER A 145 -6.44 7.00 7.14
N LEU A 146 -7.40 6.15 7.53
CA LEU A 146 -7.68 4.87 6.87
C LEU A 146 -8.09 5.08 5.41
N SER A 147 -7.57 4.26 4.49
CA SER A 147 -7.95 4.32 3.08
C SER A 147 -9.35 3.72 2.85
N ALA A 148 -9.98 4.07 1.72
CA ALA A 148 -11.29 3.51 1.37
C ALA A 148 -11.29 1.98 1.20
N ALA A 149 -10.15 1.39 0.81
CA ALA A 149 -9.98 -0.05 0.70
C ALA A 149 -9.97 -0.72 2.08
N ASP A 150 -9.34 -0.09 3.08
CA ASP A 150 -9.34 -0.59 4.47
C ASP A 150 -10.76 -0.58 5.04
N LEU A 151 -11.51 0.50 4.82
CA LEU A 151 -12.90 0.62 5.25
C LEU A 151 -13.80 -0.43 4.58
N SER A 152 -13.59 -0.69 3.29
CA SER A 152 -14.34 -1.73 2.56
C SER A 152 -13.99 -3.14 3.04
N ALA A 153 -12.72 -3.41 3.34
CA ALA A 153 -12.27 -4.70 3.85
C ALA A 153 -12.80 -4.95 5.26
N ILE A 154 -12.88 -3.90 6.09
CA ILE A 154 -13.51 -3.92 7.39
C ILE A 154 -15.02 -4.18 7.22
N ASP A 155 -15.73 -3.45 6.36
CA ASP A 155 -17.19 -3.57 6.17
C ASP A 155 -17.68 -4.96 5.72
N ALA A 156 -16.84 -5.71 5.01
CA ALA A 156 -17.16 -7.06 4.54
C ALA A 156 -17.25 -8.12 5.66
N VAL A 157 -16.88 -7.78 6.90
CA VAL A 157 -16.65 -8.73 7.99
C VAL A 157 -17.90 -8.95 8.83
N SER A 158 -18.31 -10.21 8.96
CA SER A 158 -19.45 -10.60 9.81
C SER A 158 -19.06 -11.00 11.24
N SER A 159 -17.79 -11.35 11.48
CA SER A 159 -17.27 -11.73 12.80
C SER A 159 -15.85 -11.21 12.98
N LEU A 160 -15.61 -10.48 14.06
CA LEU A 160 -14.32 -9.87 14.40
C LEU A 160 -13.92 -10.29 15.80
N ALA A 161 -12.69 -10.75 15.96
CA ALA A 161 -12.10 -11.10 17.25
C ALA A 161 -10.74 -10.41 17.38
N THR A 162 -10.54 -9.65 18.44
CA THR A 162 -9.23 -9.06 18.77
C THR A 162 -8.39 -10.07 19.53
N ASP A 163 -7.07 -9.88 19.53
CA ASP A 163 -6.15 -10.68 20.35
C ASP A 163 -6.35 -10.43 21.85
N ASP A 164 -5.85 -11.34 22.69
CA ASP A 164 -6.00 -11.27 24.14
C ASP A 164 -5.37 -10.03 24.77
N SER A 165 -4.30 -9.49 24.16
CA SER A 165 -3.58 -8.31 24.64
C SER A 165 -4.18 -6.97 24.19
N PHE A 166 -5.31 -6.99 23.51
CA PHE A 166 -5.97 -5.81 22.98
C PHE A 166 -6.58 -4.94 24.09
N ASN A 167 -6.04 -3.73 24.31
CA ASN A 167 -6.54 -2.79 25.32
C ASN A 167 -6.54 -1.31 24.83
N ALA A 168 -6.92 -1.11 23.57
CA ALA A 168 -7.01 0.21 22.94
C ALA A 168 -8.45 0.72 22.87
N SER A 169 -8.65 2.04 22.79
CA SER A 169 -10.00 2.63 22.69
C SER A 169 -10.61 2.34 21.31
N LEU A 170 -11.93 2.14 21.27
CA LEU A 170 -12.70 1.99 20.03
C LEU A 170 -13.42 3.29 19.61
N GLU A 171 -13.18 4.38 20.33
CA GLU A 171 -13.73 5.69 20.01
C GLU A 171 -13.29 6.15 18.62
N ASP A 172 -14.22 6.66 17.82
CA ASP A 172 -14.04 7.08 16.42
C ASP A 172 -13.56 6.00 15.44
N ILE A 173 -13.54 4.73 15.84
CA ILE A 173 -13.19 3.62 14.94
C ILE A 173 -14.43 3.19 14.13
N PRO A 174 -14.38 3.23 12.79
CA PRO A 174 -15.46 2.76 11.95
C PRO A 174 -15.53 1.22 12.02
N LEU A 175 -16.50 0.70 12.77
CA LEU A 175 -16.81 -0.73 12.80
C LEU A 175 -17.56 -1.17 11.53
N PRO A 176 -17.39 -2.42 11.08
CA PRO A 176 -18.09 -2.95 9.91
C PRO A 176 -19.60 -2.86 10.05
N SER A 177 -20.31 -2.30 9.07
CA SER A 177 -21.77 -2.19 9.14
C SER A 177 -22.48 -3.54 9.17
N ARG A 178 -21.83 -4.58 8.61
CA ARG A 178 -22.32 -5.97 8.55
C ARG A 178 -21.83 -6.86 9.70
N LEU A 179 -21.13 -6.29 10.69
CA LEU A 179 -20.59 -7.06 11.82
C LEU A 179 -21.74 -7.63 12.66
N LYS A 180 -21.76 -8.95 12.81
CA LYS A 180 -22.72 -9.66 13.68
C LYS A 180 -22.09 -10.08 15.00
N LYS A 181 -20.78 -10.36 15.02
CA LYS A 181 -20.08 -10.83 16.20
C LYS A 181 -18.81 -10.02 16.45
N LEU A 182 -18.67 -9.47 17.66
CA LEU A 182 -17.48 -8.76 18.11
C LEU A 182 -16.95 -9.43 19.39
N THR A 183 -15.74 -9.95 19.36
CA THR A 183 -15.05 -10.50 20.53
C THR A 183 -13.87 -9.61 20.88
N LEU A 184 -13.91 -9.04 22.07
CA LEU A 184 -12.83 -8.23 22.63
C LEU A 184 -11.92 -9.10 23.48
N GLY A 185 -10.62 -8.82 23.40
CA GLY A 185 -9.56 -9.56 24.07
C GLY A 185 -9.70 -9.58 25.59
N SER A 186 -9.05 -10.56 26.21
CA SER A 186 -9.05 -10.75 27.66
C SER A 186 -8.64 -9.50 28.46
N ASP A 187 -7.71 -8.70 27.93
CA ASP A 187 -7.16 -7.49 28.57
C ASP A 187 -7.92 -6.19 28.27
N PHE A 188 -8.98 -6.25 27.46
CA PHE A 188 -9.72 -5.05 27.07
C PHE A 188 -10.45 -4.45 28.28
N ASN A 189 -10.07 -3.22 28.66
CA ASN A 189 -10.69 -2.51 29.78
C ASN A 189 -10.82 -1.00 29.47
N LYS A 190 -11.47 -0.68 28.34
CA LYS A 190 -11.73 0.70 27.88
C LYS A 190 -13.22 0.99 27.78
N SER A 191 -13.59 2.25 28.01
CA SER A 191 -14.96 2.75 27.85
C SER A 191 -15.43 2.57 26.41
N LEU A 192 -16.67 2.09 26.25
CA LEU A 192 -17.35 2.06 24.96
C LEU A 192 -18.27 3.26 24.72
N LYS A 193 -18.18 4.27 25.59
CA LYS A 193 -18.98 5.48 25.46
C LYS A 193 -18.60 6.25 24.19
N GLY A 194 -19.57 6.49 23.32
CA GLY A 194 -19.36 7.16 22.03
C GLY A 194 -18.95 6.24 20.87
N VAL A 195 -18.74 4.95 21.13
CA VAL A 195 -18.45 3.97 20.07
C VAL A 195 -19.70 3.70 19.26
N ARG A 196 -19.61 3.87 17.93
CA ARG A 196 -20.70 3.56 17.01
C ARG A 196 -20.71 2.06 16.70
N LEU A 197 -21.47 1.30 17.48
CA LEU A 197 -21.71 -0.11 17.19
C LEU A 197 -22.58 -0.26 15.92
N PRO A 198 -22.31 -1.27 15.09
CA PRO A 198 -23.11 -1.51 13.90
C PRO A 198 -24.50 -2.02 14.27
N MET A 199 -25.52 -1.55 13.55
CA MET A 199 -26.94 -1.84 13.83
C MET A 199 -27.28 -3.34 13.74
N GLY A 200 -26.45 -4.14 13.10
CA GLY A 200 -26.62 -5.59 12.93
C GLY A 200 -25.85 -6.46 13.91
N LEU A 201 -25.24 -5.90 14.96
CA LEU A 201 -24.44 -6.65 15.93
C LEU A 201 -25.34 -7.56 16.79
N GLU A 202 -25.19 -8.88 16.63
CA GLU A 202 -25.97 -9.90 17.34
C GLU A 202 -25.27 -10.37 18.62
N THR A 203 -23.93 -10.37 18.64
CA THR A 203 -23.15 -10.89 19.76
C THR A 203 -21.94 -10.01 20.02
N MET A 204 -21.79 -9.58 21.27
CA MET A 204 -20.59 -8.91 21.76
C MET A 204 -20.06 -9.65 22.98
N THR A 205 -18.82 -10.11 22.90
CA THR A 205 -18.15 -10.86 23.96
C THR A 205 -17.02 -10.02 24.53
N PHE A 206 -17.00 -9.89 25.85
CA PHE A 206 -15.96 -9.18 26.59
C PHE A 206 -14.98 -10.15 27.22
N GLY A 207 -13.73 -9.72 27.33
CA GLY A 207 -12.68 -10.41 28.06
C GLY A 207 -12.90 -10.42 29.57
N VAL A 208 -12.14 -11.27 30.26
CA VAL A 208 -12.25 -11.48 31.72
C VAL A 208 -11.88 -10.24 32.55
N HIS A 209 -11.12 -9.30 32.00
CA HIS A 209 -10.70 -8.07 32.68
C HIS A 209 -11.58 -6.85 32.40
N PHE A 210 -12.68 -7.00 31.67
CA PHE A 210 -13.56 -5.88 31.33
C PHE A 210 -14.37 -5.40 32.53
N ASP A 211 -14.27 -4.10 32.85
CA ASP A 211 -15.10 -3.47 33.89
C ASP A 211 -16.53 -3.22 33.37
N PRO A 212 -17.58 -3.81 33.97
CA PRO A 212 -18.94 -3.64 33.50
C PRO A 212 -19.47 -2.20 33.52
N SER A 213 -18.87 -1.30 34.31
CA SER A 213 -19.23 0.13 34.32
C SER A 213 -18.84 0.88 33.05
N LEU A 214 -17.98 0.28 32.22
CA LEU A 214 -17.53 0.80 30.93
C LEU A 214 -18.50 0.46 29.77
N HIS A 215 -19.57 -0.31 30.03
CA HIS A 215 -20.68 -0.52 29.10
C HIS A 215 -21.51 0.77 28.96
N GLY A 216 -21.01 1.71 28.17
CA GLY A 216 -21.64 3.02 27.93
C GLY A 216 -22.11 3.24 26.50
N TYR A 217 -22.48 2.19 25.77
CA TYR A 217 -23.00 2.32 24.40
C TYR A 217 -24.45 2.83 24.40
N THR A 218 -24.81 3.71 23.47
CA THR A 218 -26.16 4.24 23.21
C THR A 218 -26.53 4.03 21.77
#